data_AF-A0A497JP42-F1
#
_entry.id   AF-A0A497JP42-F1
#
_cell.length_a   1.000
_cell.length_b   1.000
_cell.length_c   1.000
_cell.angle_alpha   90.00
_cell.angle_beta   90.00
_cell.angle_gamma   90.00
#
_symmetry.space_group_name_H-M   'P 1'
#
loop_
_entity.id
_entity.type
_entity.pdbx_description
1 polymer ?
#
loop_
_entity_poly.entity_id
_entity_poly.type
_entity_poly.pdbx_seq_one_letter_code
_entity_poly.pdbx_strand_id
1 'polypeptide(L)'
;MSLKREEPHGNVEYKLKLASFDAKRLEEIATQLKYRIEEGLGEAIYEIGVMDDGRVVGLSEEELKTSLKNLEEAAKRIGAKVTVIREVNGK
;
A
#
# COMPACT_ATOMS: atom_id res chain seq x y z
N MET A 1 -1.25 15.80 -10.58
CA MET A 1 -1.96 15.91 -9.29
C MET A 1 -0.93 15.62 -8.22
N SER A 2 -0.86 16.44 -7.17
CA SER A 2 0.04 16.20 -6.03
C SER A 2 -0.81 15.91 -4.82
N LEU A 3 -0.55 14.78 -4.17
CA LEU A 3 -1.15 14.47 -2.87
C LEU A 3 -0.45 15.29 -1.79
N LYS A 4 -1.10 15.46 -0.64
CA LYS A 4 -0.40 15.97 0.54
C LYS A 4 0.64 14.93 0.97
N ARG A 5 1.70 15.38 1.63
CA ARG A 5 2.71 14.51 2.26
C ARG A 5 2.02 13.45 3.13
N GLU A 6 2.59 12.25 3.16
CA GLU A 6 2.12 11.21 4.07
C GLU A 6 2.18 11.69 5.52
N GLU A 7 1.11 11.43 6.27
CA GLU A 7 1.08 11.64 7.70
C GLU A 7 1.62 10.38 8.42
N PRO A 8 2.48 10.53 9.44
CA PRO A 8 3.02 9.38 10.19
C PRO A 8 1.96 8.53 10.90
N HIS A 9 0.77 9.10 11.13
CA HIS A 9 -0.34 8.50 11.87
C HIS A 9 -1.59 8.39 11.00
N GLY A 10 -2.58 7.63 11.47
CA GLY A 10 -3.82 7.39 10.74
C GLY A 10 -3.71 6.21 9.78
N ASN A 11 -4.67 6.10 8.88
CA ASN A 11 -4.91 4.88 8.11
C ASN A 11 -4.48 4.94 6.64
N VAL A 12 -3.84 6.03 6.24
CA VAL A 12 -3.32 6.22 4.88
C VAL A 12 -1.82 5.92 4.87
N GLU A 13 -1.36 5.14 3.90
CA GLU A 13 0.04 4.77 3.70
C GLU A 13 0.43 5.00 2.24
N TYR A 14 1.55 5.67 1.99
CA TYR A 14 2.09 5.81 0.63
C TYR A 14 3.22 4.81 0.41
N LYS A 15 3.23 4.21 -0.79
CA LYS A 15 4.30 3.31 -1.21
C LYS A 15 4.58 3.52 -2.68
N LEU A 16 5.84 3.75 -3.03
CA LEU A 16 6.22 3.72 -4.44
C LEU A 16 5.92 2.34 -5.02
N LYS A 17 6.35 1.27 -4.35
CA LYS A 17 6.04 -0.12 -4.70
C LYS A 17 6.14 -1.04 -3.50
N LEU A 18 5.44 -2.18 -3.59
CA LEU A 18 5.50 -3.27 -2.62
C LEU A 18 6.13 -4.50 -3.29
N ALA A 19 7.44 -4.43 -3.55
CA ALA A 19 8.19 -5.58 -4.05
C ALA A 19 8.60 -6.50 -2.89
N SER A 20 8.22 -7.78 -2.95
CA SER A 20 8.61 -8.79 -1.96
C SER A 20 9.65 -9.75 -2.53
N PHE A 21 10.60 -10.19 -1.69
CA PHE A 21 11.62 -11.18 -2.04
C PHE A 21 11.83 -12.28 -0.99
N ASP A 22 11.10 -12.29 0.13
CA ASP A 22 11.06 -13.40 1.09
C ASP A 22 9.82 -13.33 2.03
N ALA A 23 9.63 -14.35 2.86
CA ALA A 23 8.51 -14.42 3.81
C ALA A 23 8.57 -13.34 4.89
N LYS A 24 9.78 -12.92 5.29
CA LYS A 24 9.99 -11.90 6.32
C LYS A 24 9.44 -10.55 5.87
N ARG A 25 9.70 -10.17 4.61
CA ARG A 25 9.20 -8.91 4.06
C ARG A 25 7.67 -8.88 4.01
N LEU A 26 7.01 -10.01 3.74
CA LEU A 26 5.56 -10.12 3.81
C LEU A 26 5.02 -9.94 5.23
N GLU A 27 5.72 -10.43 6.25
CA GLU A 27 5.33 -10.22 7.66
C GLU A 27 5.49 -8.76 8.08
N GLU A 28 6.54 -8.07 7.61
CA GLU A 28 6.71 -6.64 7.84
C GLU A 28 5.56 -5.82 7.23
N ILE A 29 5.17 -6.14 5.98
CA ILE A 29 4.02 -5.49 5.32
C ILE A 29 2.72 -5.80 6.07
N ALA A 30 2.51 -7.05 6.50
CA ALA A 30 1.31 -7.45 7.25
C ALA A 30 1.21 -6.73 8.60
N THR A 31 2.33 -6.56 9.29
CA THR A 31 2.40 -5.83 10.56
C THR A 31 2.04 -4.36 10.38
N GLN A 32 2.61 -3.72 9.35
CA GLN A 32 2.29 -2.33 9.02
C GLN A 32 0.82 -2.17 8.62
N LEU A 33 0.30 -3.06 7.77
CA LEU A 33 -1.10 -3.03 7.35
C LEU A 33 -2.04 -3.16 8.55
N LYS A 34 -1.75 -4.08 9.47
CA LYS A 34 -2.52 -4.26 10.70
C LYS A 34 -2.55 -2.97 11.53
N TYR A 35 -1.40 -2.32 11.71
CA TYR A 35 -1.31 -1.05 12.43
C TYR A 35 -2.19 0.03 11.79
N ARG A 36 -2.15 0.19 10.47
CA ARG A 36 -2.98 1.17 9.75
C ARG A 36 -4.48 0.88 9.84
N ILE A 37 -4.87 -0.40 9.83
CA ILE A 37 -6.27 -0.82 10.04
C ILE A 37 -6.75 -0.46 11.45
N GLU A 38 -5.92 -0.66 12.46
CA GLU A 38 -6.24 -0.32 13.86
C GLU A 38 -6.41 1.20 14.02
N GLU A 39 -5.51 2.00 13.42
CA GLU A 39 -5.62 3.46 13.39
C GLU A 39 -6.86 3.97 12.62
N GLY A 40 -7.32 3.19 11.63
CA GLY A 40 -8.47 3.50 10.77
C GLY A 40 -9.79 2.86 11.17
N LEU A 41 -9.91 2.34 12.39
CA LEU A 41 -11.14 1.71 12.89
C LEU A 41 -11.65 0.56 12.01
N GLY A 42 -10.74 -0.20 11.39
CA GLY A 42 -11.05 -1.35 10.55
C GLY A 42 -10.68 -1.19 9.07
N GLU A 43 -10.22 -0.02 8.64
CA GLU A 43 -9.88 0.25 7.23
C GLU A 43 -8.52 0.92 7.08
N ALA A 44 -7.76 0.54 6.05
CA ALA A 44 -6.53 1.22 5.64
C ALA A 44 -6.54 1.52 4.14
N ILE A 45 -5.96 2.67 3.77
CA ILE A 45 -5.86 3.15 2.39
C ILE A 45 -4.39 3.16 1.97
N TYR A 46 -4.06 2.37 0.96
CA TYR A 46 -2.72 2.32 0.38
C TYR A 46 -2.71 3.03 -0.97
N GLU A 47 -1.90 4.08 -1.09
CA GLU A 47 -1.63 4.76 -2.36
C GLU A 47 -0.32 4.23 -2.95
N ILE A 48 -0.44 3.39 -3.99
CA ILE A 48 0.68 2.71 -4.64
C ILE A 48 1.15 3.52 -5.86
N GLY A 49 2.46 3.62 -6.07
CA GLY A 49 3.07 4.46 -7.11
C GLY A 49 3.28 5.92 -6.66
N VAL A 50 3.17 6.17 -5.36
CA VAL A 50 3.32 7.49 -4.74
C VAL A 50 4.52 7.47 -3.79
N MET A 51 5.34 8.50 -3.88
CA MET A 51 6.44 8.73 -2.93
C MET A 51 5.90 9.28 -1.60
N ASP A 52 6.63 9.07 -0.51
CA ASP A 52 6.23 9.56 0.83
C ASP A 52 6.04 11.10 0.88
N ASP A 53 6.68 11.83 -0.04
CA ASP A 53 6.50 13.29 -0.21
C ASP A 53 5.21 13.69 -0.98
N GLY A 54 4.37 12.72 -1.36
CA GLY A 54 3.11 12.91 -2.08
C GLY A 54 3.25 13.05 -3.59
N ARG A 55 4.46 12.90 -4.16
CA ARG A 55 4.65 12.88 -5.60
C ARG A 55 4.19 11.55 -6.21
N VAL A 56 3.30 11.65 -7.19
CA VAL A 56 2.88 10.52 -8.02
C VAL A 56 3.97 10.26 -9.06
N VAL A 57 4.68 9.15 -8.93
CA VAL A 57 5.70 8.70 -9.89
C VAL A 57 5.10 7.69 -10.86
N GLY A 58 4.13 6.91 -10.39
CA GLY A 58 3.53 5.82 -11.15
C GLY A 58 4.41 4.56 -11.11
N LEU A 59 3.88 3.50 -11.72
CA LEU A 59 4.51 2.20 -11.85
C LEU A 59 4.23 1.63 -13.23
N SER A 60 5.10 0.74 -13.69
CA SER A 60 4.72 -0.17 -14.78
C SER A 60 3.57 -1.09 -14.35
N GLU A 61 2.81 -1.60 -15.31
CA GLU A 61 1.70 -2.52 -15.03
C GLU A 61 2.17 -3.78 -14.26
N GLU A 62 3.36 -4.29 -14.57
CA GLU A 62 3.97 -5.44 -13.88
C GLU A 62 4.33 -5.13 -12.43
N GLU A 63 4.88 -3.94 -12.16
CA GLU A 63 5.20 -3.51 -10.79
C GLU A 63 3.94 -3.26 -9.97
N LEU A 64 2.89 -2.70 -10.56
CA LEU A 64 1.60 -2.52 -9.90
C LEU A 64 0.97 -3.86 -9.54
N LYS A 65 0.88 -4.79 -10.51
CA LYS A 65 0.36 -6.15 -10.27
C LYS A 65 1.13 -6.88 -9.17
N THR A 66 2.47 -6.77 -9.20
CA THR A 66 3.32 -7.37 -8.16
C THR A 66 3.05 -6.75 -6.78
N SER A 67 2.91 -5.43 -6.72
CA SER A 67 2.63 -4.70 -5.49
C SER A 67 1.27 -5.08 -4.89
N LEU A 68 0.23 -5.12 -5.71
CA LEU A 68 -1.12 -5.54 -5.31
C LEU A 68 -1.12 -6.98 -4.80
N LYS A 69 -0.48 -7.90 -5.52
CA LYS A 69 -0.36 -9.30 -5.09
C LYS A 69 0.31 -9.42 -3.72
N ASN A 70 1.41 -8.70 -3.48
CA ASN A 70 2.10 -8.74 -2.19
C ASN A 70 1.25 -8.14 -1.06
N LEU A 71 0.50 -7.07 -1.34
CA LEU A 71 -0.44 -6.49 -0.39
C LEU A 71 -1.58 -7.45 -0.06
N GLU A 72 -2.12 -8.15 -1.06
CA GLU A 72 -3.14 -9.19 -0.86
C GLU A 72 -2.64 -10.34 0.00
N GLU A 73 -1.43 -10.83 -0.25
CA GLU A 73 -0.82 -11.90 0.55
C GLU A 73 -0.57 -11.45 2.00
N ALA A 74 -0.14 -10.20 2.21
CA ALA A 74 -0.01 -9.62 3.55
C ALA A 74 -1.37 -9.47 4.25
N ALA A 75 -2.40 -9.00 3.53
CA ALA A 75 -3.76 -8.85 4.05
C ALA A 75 -4.36 -10.19 4.48
N LYS A 76 -4.17 -11.26 3.69
CA LYS A 76 -4.63 -12.61 4.04
C LYS A 76 -4.07 -13.10 5.37
N ARG A 77 -2.80 -12.80 5.67
CA ARG A 77 -2.13 -13.21 6.93
C ARG A 77 -2.78 -12.61 8.17
N ILE A 78 -3.42 -11.45 8.05
CA ILE A 78 -4.10 -10.76 9.15
C ILE A 78 -5.63 -10.85 9.06
N GLY A 79 -6.16 -11.65 8.13
CA GLY A 79 -7.61 -11.80 7.94
C GLY A 79 -8.30 -10.60 7.28
N ALA A 80 -7.55 -9.72 6.61
CA ALA A 80 -8.07 -8.57 5.89
C ALA A 80 -8.30 -8.89 4.39
N LYS A 81 -9.04 -8.01 3.71
CA LYS A 81 -9.26 -8.06 2.26
C LYS A 81 -8.79 -6.77 1.61
N VAL A 82 -8.25 -6.88 0.39
CA VAL A 82 -7.86 -5.73 -0.42
C VAL A 82 -8.94 -5.49 -1.48
N THR A 83 -9.23 -4.24 -1.78
CA THR A 83 -10.12 -3.85 -2.88
C THR A 83 -9.53 -2.62 -3.55
N VAL A 84 -9.44 -2.65 -4.89
CA VAL A 84 -8.98 -1.50 -5.66
C VAL A 84 -10.10 -0.48 -5.73
N ILE A 85 -9.91 0.67 -5.08
CA ILE A 85 -10.89 1.77 -5.08
C ILE A 85 -10.76 2.61 -6.35
N ARG A 86 -9.53 2.85 -6.81
CA ARG A 86 -9.23 3.66 -7.99
C ARG A 86 -7.89 3.27 -8.60
N GLU A 87 -7.83 3.23 -9.93
CA GLU A 87 -6.60 3.17 -10.70
C GLU A 87 -6.52 4.39 -11.63
N VAL A 88 -5.33 4.97 -11.76
CA VAL A 88 -5.08 6.12 -12.65
C VAL A 88 -3.80 5.89 -13.43
N ASN A 89 -3.80 6.25 -14.72
CA ASN A 89 -2.57 6.27 -15.49
C ASN A 89 -1.71 7.45 -15.02
N GLY A 90 -0.53 7.15 -14.46
CA GLY A 90 0.53 8.14 -14.26
C GLY A 90 0.88 8.74 -15.62
N LYS A 91 0.94 10.06 -15.71
CA LYS A 91 1.30 10.76 -16.95
C LYS A 91 2.73 10.48 -17.37
#